data_AF-A0A5P2C723-F1
#
_entry.id   AF-A0A5P2C723-F1
#
_cell.length_a   1.000
_cell.length_b   1.000
_cell.length_c   1.000
_cell.angle_alpha   90.00
_cell.angle_beta   90.00
_cell.angle_gamma   90.00
#
_symmetry.space_group_name_H-M   'P 1'
#
loop_
_entity.id
_entity.type
_entity.pdbx_description
1 polymer ?
#
loop_
_entity_poly.entity_id
_entity_poly.type
_entity_poly.pdbx_seq_one_letter_code
_entity_poly.pdbx_strand_id
1 'polypeptide(L)'
;MDDPTEEALGDLLSEMNLAHRFVILERLDLEPADQHYIHVYLNDDRSYQIEYREGSADQHYQAHIPRLHEVFGPEATIAKTMMDWAHNRTEWRKALPWTPMSPQ
;
A
#
# COMPACT_ATOMS: atom_id res chain seq x y z
N MET A 1 -12.27 8.20 -4.41
CA MET A 1 -11.54 9.24 -5.15
C MET A 1 -11.02 8.58 -6.40
N ASP A 2 -11.13 9.23 -7.55
CA ASP A 2 -10.58 8.73 -8.82
C ASP A 2 -9.27 9.49 -9.09
N ASP A 3 -8.19 8.78 -9.42
CA ASP A 3 -6.82 9.31 -9.61
C ASP A 3 -6.27 10.17 -8.44
N PRO A 4 -5.99 9.58 -7.26
CA PRO A 4 -5.38 10.32 -6.15
C PRO A 4 -3.94 10.73 -6.46
N THR A 5 -3.52 11.92 -6.01
CA THR A 5 -2.10 12.33 -6.05
C THR A 5 -1.31 11.76 -4.87
N GLU A 6 0.02 11.73 -4.96
CA GLU A 6 0.90 11.29 -3.86
C GLU A 6 0.63 12.07 -2.56
N GLU A 7 0.44 13.39 -2.67
CA GLU A 7 0.12 14.25 -1.53
C GLU A 7 -1.23 13.90 -0.90
N ALA A 8 -2.26 13.68 -1.72
CA ALA A 8 -3.59 13.29 -1.24
C ALA A 8 -3.56 11.91 -0.56
N LEU A 9 -2.75 10.98 -1.07
CA LEU A 9 -2.57 9.68 -0.45
C LEU A 9 -1.80 9.78 0.86
N GLY A 10 -0.78 10.63 0.93
CA GLY A 10 -0.06 10.93 2.18
C GLY A 10 -0.96 11.54 3.25
N ASP A 11 -1.87 12.44 2.86
CA ASP A 11 -2.86 13.02 3.77
C ASP A 11 -3.83 11.95 4.29
N LEU A 12 -4.38 11.11 3.40
CA LEU A 12 -5.25 9.98 3.77
C LEU A 12 -4.57 8.98 4.72
N LEU A 13 -3.30 8.66 4.46
CA LEU A 13 -2.50 7.78 5.33
C LEU A 13 -2.25 8.43 6.70
N SER A 14 -2.03 9.74 6.74
CA SER A 14 -1.84 10.50 7.99
C SER A 14 -3.14 10.62 8.80
N GLU A 15 -4.31 10.58 8.15
CA GLU A 15 -5.61 10.53 8.80
C GLU A 15 -6.01 9.13 9.31
N MET A 16 -5.26 8.08 8.95
CA MET A 16 -5.54 6.72 9.39
C MET A 16 -5.53 6.60 10.91
N ASN A 17 -6.52 5.89 11.43
CA ASN A 17 -6.70 5.69 12.85
C ASN A 17 -7.48 4.39 13.11
N LEU A 18 -7.77 4.09 14.37
CA LEU A 18 -8.45 2.84 14.73
C LEU A 18 -9.89 2.74 14.18
N ALA A 19 -10.51 3.83 13.73
CA ALA A 19 -11.77 3.82 12.99
C ALA A 19 -11.56 3.72 11.46
N HIS A 20 -10.52 4.35 10.93
CA HIS A 20 -10.12 4.31 9.52
C HIS A 20 -8.78 3.59 9.36
N ARG A 21 -8.83 2.25 9.41
CA ARG A 21 -7.64 1.39 9.49
C ARG A 21 -7.06 0.99 8.15
N PHE A 22 -7.73 1.28 7.03
CA PHE A 22 -7.24 0.82 5.73
C PHE A 22 -7.42 1.85 4.63
N VAL A 23 -6.49 1.85 3.69
CA VAL A 23 -6.52 2.60 2.43
C VAL A 23 -6.23 1.63 1.30
N ILE A 24 -7.06 1.61 0.26
CA ILE A 24 -6.95 0.68 -0.87
C ILE A 24 -6.85 1.51 -2.15
N LEU A 25 -5.87 1.19 -2.98
CA LEU A 25 -5.75 1.65 -4.36
C LEU A 25 -5.97 0.46 -5.29
N GLU A 26 -6.87 0.61 -6.26
CA GLU A 26 -7.20 -0.41 -7.24
C GLU A 26 -6.87 0.11 -8.63
N ARG A 27 -6.33 -0.77 -9.48
CA ARG A 27 -6.06 -0.45 -10.88
C ARG A 27 -7.22 -0.92 -11.74
N LEU A 28 -8.02 0.04 -12.17
CA LEU A 28 -9.15 -0.18 -13.08
C LEU A 28 -8.71 -0.28 -14.55
N ASP A 29 -7.44 0.00 -14.85
CA ASP A 29 -6.86 -0.08 -16.20
C ASP A 29 -6.44 -1.50 -16.61
N LEU A 30 -6.43 -2.45 -15.67
CA LEU A 30 -6.01 -3.85 -15.90
C LEU A 30 -7.18 -4.82 -15.71
N GLU A 31 -7.24 -5.86 -16.55
CA GLU A 31 -8.18 -6.98 -16.41
C GLU A 31 -7.48 -8.21 -15.81
N PRO A 32 -8.09 -8.91 -14.84
CA PRO A 32 -9.42 -8.67 -14.27
C PRO A 32 -9.43 -7.50 -13.28
N ALA A 33 -10.48 -6.68 -13.35
CA ALA A 33 -10.78 -5.74 -12.27
C ALA A 33 -10.85 -6.49 -10.93
N ASP A 34 -10.50 -5.82 -9.83
CA ASP A 34 -10.44 -6.38 -8.47
C ASP A 34 -9.29 -7.40 -8.22
N GLN A 35 -8.46 -7.71 -9.22
CA GLN A 35 -7.27 -8.56 -9.03
C GLN A 35 -5.97 -7.77 -8.94
N HIS A 36 -6.00 -6.47 -9.23
CA HIS A 36 -4.87 -5.56 -9.18
C HIS A 36 -5.14 -4.46 -8.16
N TYR A 37 -4.73 -4.71 -6.92
CA TYR A 37 -4.87 -3.73 -5.84
C TYR A 37 -3.62 -3.67 -4.98
N ILE A 38 -3.43 -2.53 -4.34
CA ILE A 38 -2.49 -2.33 -3.24
C ILE A 38 -3.26 -1.72 -2.08
N HIS A 39 -3.16 -2.32 -0.90
CA HIS A 39 -3.77 -1.79 0.30
C HIS A 39 -2.76 -1.57 1.40
N VAL A 40 -3.09 -0.66 2.29
CA VAL A 40 -2.37 -0.39 3.53
C VAL A 40 -3.35 -0.58 4.67
N TYR A 41 -2.91 -1.26 5.71
CA TYR A 41 -3.64 -1.52 6.93
C TYR A 41 -2.84 -1.01 8.13
N LEU A 42 -3.49 -0.28 9.02
CA LEU A 42 -2.94 0.17 10.29
C LEU A 42 -3.29 -0.84 11.38
N ASN A 43 -2.26 -1.51 11.89
CA ASN A 43 -2.38 -2.47 12.99
C ASN A 43 -2.63 -1.76 14.33
N ASP A 44 -3.13 -2.51 15.31
CA ASP A 44 -3.37 -1.98 16.67
C ASP A 44 -2.08 -1.51 17.37
N ASP A 45 -0.91 -2.05 17.00
CA ASP A 45 0.40 -1.58 17.48
C ASP A 45 0.89 -0.31 16.77
N ARG A 46 0.08 0.26 15.87
CA ARG A 46 0.39 1.39 14.99
C ARG A 46 1.50 1.11 13.98
N SER A 47 1.76 -0.17 13.68
CA SER A 47 2.53 -0.55 12.51
C SER A 47 1.66 -0.53 11.26
N TYR A 48 2.28 -0.31 10.11
CA TYR A 48 1.58 -0.36 8.82
C TYR A 48 1.89 -1.69 8.16
N GLN A 49 0.86 -2.36 7.66
CA GLN A 49 0.94 -3.55 6.84
C GLN A 49 0.46 -3.18 5.44
N ILE A 50 1.34 -3.29 4.47
CA ILE A 50 1.01 -3.04 3.07
C ILE A 50 0.95 -4.37 2.34
N GLU A 51 -0.05 -4.55 1.49
CA GLU A 51 -0.17 -5.74 0.67
C GLU A 51 -0.57 -5.35 -0.73
N TYR A 52 -0.10 -6.11 -1.71
CA TYR A 52 -0.52 -5.92 -3.09
C TYR A 52 -0.80 -7.25 -3.75
N ARG A 53 -1.67 -7.19 -4.75
CA ARG A 53 -1.99 -8.30 -5.64
C ARG A 53 -1.78 -7.90 -7.08
N GLU A 54 -1.13 -8.76 -7.86
CA GLU A 54 -0.92 -8.57 -9.30
C GLU A 54 -1.64 -9.66 -10.09
N GLY A 55 -2.95 -9.50 -10.29
CA GLY A 55 -3.73 -10.27 -11.28
C GLY A 55 -4.05 -11.72 -10.89
N SER A 56 -3.47 -12.25 -9.82
CA SER A 56 -3.69 -13.63 -9.38
C SER A 56 -3.43 -13.81 -7.88
N ALA A 57 -3.99 -14.88 -7.31
CA ALA A 57 -3.75 -15.25 -5.91
C ALA A 57 -2.30 -15.62 -5.62
N ASP A 58 -1.60 -16.22 -6.59
CA ASP A 58 -0.18 -16.58 -6.48
C ASP A 58 0.75 -15.36 -6.46
N GLN A 59 0.30 -14.22 -6.98
CA GLN A 59 1.04 -12.96 -6.99
C GLN A 59 0.54 -12.01 -5.91
N HIS A 60 0.45 -12.51 -4.69
CA HIS A 60 0.11 -11.75 -3.50
C HIS A 60 1.36 -11.60 -2.64
N TYR A 61 1.67 -10.37 -2.27
CA TYR A 61 2.83 -10.05 -1.46
C TYR A 61 2.44 -9.06 -0.37
N GLN A 62 3.17 -9.11 0.74
CA GLN A 62 2.98 -8.24 1.88
C GLN A 62 4.31 -7.67 2.35
N ALA A 63 4.29 -6.46 2.91
CA ALA A 63 5.41 -5.90 3.65
C ALA A 63 4.91 -5.30 4.97
N HIS A 64 5.71 -5.49 6.01
CA HIS A 64 5.45 -4.94 7.33
C HIS A 64 6.38 -3.76 7.58
N ILE A 65 5.79 -2.61 7.92
CA ILE A 65 6.51 -1.39 8.23
C ILE A 65 6.30 -1.11 9.72
N PRO A 66 7.32 -1.37 10.56
CA PRO A 66 7.21 -1.05 11.98
C PRO A 66 7.03 0.45 12.16
N ARG A 67 6.38 0.85 13.25
CA ARG A 67 6.22 2.26 13.59
C ARG A 67 7.59 2.89 13.83
N LEU A 68 8.12 3.59 12.83
CA LEU A 68 9.37 4.33 12.97
C LEU A 68 9.11 5.63 13.74
N HIS A 69 9.99 5.93 14.70
CA HIS A 69 10.06 7.21 15.42
C HIS A 69 10.88 8.24 14.61
N GLU A 70 10.80 8.20 13.28
CA GLU A 70 11.54 9.13 12.42
C GLU A 70 10.76 10.42 12.17
N VAL A 71 11.50 11.49 11.87
CA VAL A 71 10.99 12.86 11.69
C VAL A 71 9.98 12.96 10.54
N PHE A 72 10.09 12.06 9.56
CA PHE A 72 9.08 11.83 8.54
C PHE A 72 8.46 10.47 8.84
N GLY A 73 7.17 10.45 9.13
CA GLY A 73 6.48 9.19 9.37
C GLY A 73 6.47 8.30 8.11
N PRO A 74 6.24 6.99 8.27
CA PRO A 74 6.27 6.04 7.16
C PRO A 74 5.21 6.33 6.08
N GLU A 75 4.22 7.18 6.37
CA GLU A 75 3.13 7.56 5.48
C GLU A 75 3.63 8.09 4.13
N ALA A 76 4.65 8.95 4.10
CA ALA A 76 5.19 9.49 2.86
C ALA A 76 5.84 8.41 1.98
N THR A 77 6.59 7.49 2.59
CA THR A 77 7.20 6.35 1.87
C THR A 77 6.13 5.38 1.36
N ILE A 78 5.08 5.14 2.14
CA ILE A 78 3.94 4.32 1.76
C ILE A 78 3.19 4.96 0.59
N ALA A 79 2.86 6.25 0.67
CA ALA A 79 2.18 6.99 -0.39
C ALA A 79 2.95 6.92 -1.70
N LYS A 80 4.25 7.21 -1.66
CA LYS A 80 5.13 7.10 -2.83
C LYS A 80 5.15 5.69 -3.41
N THR A 81 5.22 4.67 -2.56
CA THR A 81 5.21 3.25 -2.99
C THR A 81 3.92 2.88 -3.71
N MET A 82 2.78 3.28 -3.16
CA MET A 82 1.46 3.05 -3.77
C MET A 82 1.30 3.81 -5.10
N MET A 83 1.79 5.05 -5.19
CA MET A 83 1.76 5.82 -6.43
C MET A 83 2.70 5.23 -7.49
N ASP A 84 3.92 4.84 -7.11
CA ASP A 84 4.84 4.17 -8.01
C ASP A 84 4.23 2.84 -8.52
N TRP A 85 3.48 2.12 -7.68
CA TRP A 85 2.71 0.93 -8.09
C TRP A 85 1.59 1.27 -9.09
N ALA A 86 0.78 2.29 -8.80
CA ALA A 86 -0.30 2.74 -9.67
C ALA A 86 0.22 3.17 -11.06
N HIS A 87 1.38 3.82 -11.10
CA HIS A 87 2.06 4.22 -12.33
C HIS A 87 2.90 3.10 -12.99
N ASN A 88 2.80 1.85 -12.51
CA ASN A 88 3.53 0.71 -13.04
C ASN A 88 5.07 0.90 -13.09
N ARG A 89 5.63 1.64 -12.14
CA ARG A 89 7.09 1.81 -11.99
C ARG A 89 7.69 0.57 -11.32
N THR A 90 9.01 0.40 -11.37
CA THR A 90 9.67 -0.77 -10.75
C THR A 90 10.26 -0.51 -9.37
N GLU A 91 10.37 0.76 -8.98
CA GLU A 91 11.08 1.18 -7.77
C GLU A 91 10.34 0.79 -6.49
N TRP A 92 9.00 0.75 -6.51
CA TRP A 92 8.19 0.38 -5.35
C TRP A 92 8.45 -1.06 -4.88
N ARG A 93 8.80 -1.99 -5.79
CA ARG A 93 9.18 -3.37 -5.44
C ARG A 93 10.49 -3.45 -4.65
N LYS A 94 11.31 -2.40 -4.63
CA LYS A 94 12.54 -2.32 -3.83
C LYS A 94 12.43 -1.35 -2.67
N ALA A 95 11.36 -0.54 -2.63
CA ALA A 95 11.11 0.45 -1.60
C ALA A 95 10.78 -0.19 -0.24
N LEU A 96 10.18 -1.38 -0.25
CA LEU A 96 9.75 -2.09 0.95
C LEU A 96 10.25 -3.55 0.94
N PRO A 97 10.42 -4.17 2.13
CA PRO A 97 10.83 -5.56 2.26
C PRO A 97 9.65 -6.50 1.96
N TRP A 98 9.26 -6.59 0.68
CA TRP A 98 8.17 -7.44 0.24
C TRP A 98 8.47 -8.92 0.48
N THR A 99 7.47 -9.61 1.01
CA THR A 99 7.49 -11.05 1.26
C THR A 99 6.29 -11.68 0.55
N PRO A 100 6.46 -12.84 -0.10
CA PRO A 100 5.35 -13.54 -0.73
C PRO A 100 4.35 -13.95 0.34
N MET A 101 3.08 -13.58 0.14
CA MET A 101 1.99 -14.06 0.98
C MET A 101 1.54 -15.40 0.42
N SER A 102 1.69 -16.46 1.20
CA SER A 102 1.22 -17.78 0.78
C SER A 102 -0.31 -17.72 0.56
N PRO A 103 -0.83 -18.23 -0.57
CA PRO A 103 -2.27 -18.36 -0.73
C PRO A 103 -2.79 -19.29 0.38
N GLN A 104 -3.73 -18.80 1.18
CA GLN A 104 -4.45 -19.63 2.17
C GLN A 104 -5.52 -20.47 1.49
#